data_AF-A0A382T1K1-F1
#
_entry.id   AF-A0A382T1K1-F1
#
_cell.length_a   1.000
_cell.length_b   1.000
_cell.length_c   1.000
_cell.angle_alpha   90.00
_cell.angle_beta   90.00
_cell.angle_gamma   90.00
#
_symmetry.space_group_name_H-M   'P 1'
#
loop_
_entity.id
_entity.type
_entity.pdbx_description
1 polymer ?
#
loop_
_entity_poly.entity_id
_entity_poly.type
_entity_poly.pdbx_seq_one_letter_code
_entity_poly.pdbx_strand_id
1 'polypeptide(L)'
;MQGIPILSGTDLELLDEQSINLYCESASIAGRNLNSLVEIQYGQRREMVYNAPTYTPVTLSFYCSEGLKEKQLFDRWNEYIINSQKGYDVAYYKDYIADMVVKTLDRTGEISHEVIYRECYPKTISAVELNHNTTNATARLTVEMQYSYWETSGMENLPDSEGKKYGNKGNLFK
;
A
#
# COMPACT_ATOMS: atom_id res chain seq x y z
N MET A 1 -18.07 -33.37 -8.96
CA MET A 1 -17.63 -33.48 -7.56
C MET A 1 -16.51 -34.50 -7.51
N GLN A 2 -15.27 -34.04 -7.69
CA GLN A 2 -14.05 -34.83 -7.52
C GLN A 2 -13.04 -33.90 -6.85
N GLY A 3 -12.43 -34.40 -5.78
CA GLY A 3 -11.49 -33.63 -4.97
C GLY A 3 -10.03 -33.99 -5.26
N ILE A 4 -9.20 -33.05 -4.81
CA ILE A 4 -7.81 -33.17 -4.30
C ILE A 4 -6.74 -33.31 -5.42
N PRO A 5 -5.68 -32.47 -5.44
CA PRO A 5 -4.55 -32.63 -4.51
C PRO A 5 -4.32 -31.44 -3.57
N ILE A 6 -3.78 -31.78 -2.40
CA ILE A 6 -3.25 -30.91 -1.37
C ILE A 6 -2.03 -30.19 -1.96
N LEU A 7 -2.07 -28.86 -2.05
CA LEU A 7 -0.93 -28.07 -2.52
C LEU A 7 0.16 -28.10 -1.46
N SER A 8 1.12 -29.02 -1.62
CA SER A 8 2.36 -29.05 -0.87
C SER A 8 3.19 -27.81 -1.25
N GLY A 9 3.26 -26.85 -0.35
CA GLY A 9 4.45 -26.10 0.07
C GLY A 9 5.38 -25.36 -0.93
N THR A 10 5.41 -25.68 -2.22
CA THR A 10 6.48 -25.24 -3.14
C THR A 10 5.97 -24.59 -4.43
N ASP A 11 4.69 -24.75 -4.80
CA ASP A 11 4.14 -24.15 -6.04
C ASP A 11 3.73 -22.67 -5.88
N LEU A 12 3.99 -22.09 -4.71
CA LEU A 12 3.70 -20.70 -4.37
C LEU A 12 4.92 -19.80 -4.21
N GLU A 13 6.12 -20.35 -4.43
CA GLU A 13 7.36 -19.59 -4.30
C GLU A 13 7.64 -18.63 -5.45
N LEU A 14 6.85 -18.62 -6.53
CA LEU A 14 7.06 -17.71 -7.66
C LEU A 14 5.74 -17.20 -8.25
N LEU A 15 4.88 -16.61 -7.42
CA LEU A 15 4.25 -15.39 -7.91
C LEU A 15 5.37 -14.35 -7.95
N ASP A 16 6.13 -14.40 -9.05
CA ASP A 16 7.28 -13.53 -9.30
C ASP A 16 6.85 -12.11 -8.96
N GLU A 17 7.48 -11.46 -7.98
CA GLU A 17 7.10 -10.13 -7.52
C GLU A 17 6.99 -9.14 -8.70
N GLN A 18 7.80 -9.40 -9.74
CA GLN A 18 7.77 -8.72 -11.03
C GLN A 18 6.42 -8.85 -11.74
N SER A 19 5.80 -10.02 -11.71
CA SER A 19 4.49 -10.27 -12.32
C SER A 19 3.39 -9.45 -11.63
N ILE A 20 3.34 -9.46 -10.30
CA ILE A 20 2.36 -8.67 -9.53
C ILE A 20 2.56 -7.16 -9.76
N ASN A 21 3.81 -6.71 -9.77
CA ASN A 21 4.14 -5.32 -10.07
C ASN A 21 3.70 -4.92 -11.49
N LEU A 22 3.82 -5.83 -12.47
CA LEU A 22 3.37 -5.57 -13.85
C LEU A 22 1.85 -5.57 -13.98
N TYR A 23 1.13 -6.34 -13.17
CA TYR A 23 -0.34 -6.34 -13.15
C TYR A 23 -0.94 -5.13 -12.42
N CYS A 24 -0.14 -4.34 -11.70
CA CYS A 24 -0.60 -3.09 -11.11
C CYS A 24 -0.92 -2.07 -12.21
N GLU A 25 -2.20 -1.75 -12.38
CA GLU A 25 -2.67 -0.76 -13.36
C GLU A 25 -2.53 0.66 -12.84
N SER A 26 -2.90 0.86 -11.57
CA SER A 26 -2.88 2.18 -10.96
C SER A 26 -2.61 2.11 -9.47
N ALA A 27 -1.88 3.09 -8.99
CA ALA A 27 -1.59 3.30 -7.58
C ALA A 27 -1.88 4.76 -7.25
N SER A 28 -2.64 5.01 -6.19
CA SER A 28 -2.84 6.37 -5.68
C SER A 28 -1.75 6.70 -4.66
N ILE A 29 -1.00 7.78 -4.91
CA ILE A 29 -0.06 8.28 -3.89
C ILE A 29 -0.86 8.97 -2.80
N ALA A 30 -0.69 8.55 -1.54
CA ALA A 30 -1.48 9.07 -0.44
C ALA A 30 -1.16 10.54 -0.14
N GLY A 31 -2.20 11.31 0.15
CA GLY A 31 -2.08 12.67 0.68
C GLY A 31 -2.07 12.69 2.21
N ARG A 32 -1.53 13.77 2.79
CA ARG A 32 -1.64 14.07 4.23
C ARG A 32 -2.81 15.01 4.47
N ASN A 33 -3.71 14.67 5.39
CA ASN A 33 -4.69 15.64 5.89
C ASN A 33 -4.32 16.06 7.32
N LEU A 34 -4.40 17.38 7.58
CA LEU A 34 -4.16 17.97 8.88
C LEU A 34 -5.47 18.56 9.39
N ASN A 35 -5.94 18.06 10.52
CA ASN A 35 -7.15 18.56 11.16
C ASN A 35 -6.83 19.86 11.92
N SER A 36 -7.44 20.97 11.51
CA SER A 36 -7.31 22.29 12.15
C SER A 36 -8.56 22.67 12.96
N LEU A 37 -8.35 23.52 13.97
CA LEU A 37 -9.40 24.22 14.70
C LEU A 37 -9.23 25.73 14.50
N VAL A 38 -10.37 26.43 14.35
CA VAL A 38 -10.39 27.89 14.26
C VAL A 38 -10.31 28.45 15.67
N GLU A 39 -9.26 29.21 15.96
CA GLU A 39 -9.14 29.95 17.22
C GLU A 39 -9.55 31.41 17.02
N ILE A 40 -10.38 31.92 17.94
CA ILE A 40 -10.77 33.33 18.00
C ILE A 40 -10.29 33.89 19.33
N GLN A 41 -9.08 34.43 19.35
CA GLN A 41 -8.65 35.36 20.38
C GLN A 41 -8.70 36.76 19.76
N TYR A 42 -9.64 37.58 20.23
CA TYR A 42 -9.88 39.00 19.86
C TYR A 42 -9.00 39.56 18.73
N GLY A 43 -9.50 39.59 17.48
CA GLY A 43 -8.74 40.01 16.30
C GLY A 43 -8.93 39.10 15.09
N GLN A 44 -7.90 38.96 14.26
CA GLN A 44 -7.92 38.16 13.02
C GLN A 44 -7.97 36.66 13.31
N ARG A 45 -8.92 35.96 12.67
CA ARG A 45 -9.12 34.51 12.80
C ARG A 45 -7.88 33.75 12.31
N ARG A 46 -7.35 32.82 13.11
CA ARG A 46 -6.24 31.94 12.74
C ARG A 46 -6.67 30.49 12.91
N GLU A 47 -6.27 29.65 11.96
CA GLU A 47 -6.41 28.20 12.08
C GLU A 47 -5.13 27.62 12.66
N MET A 48 -5.28 26.76 13.67
CA MET A 48 -4.18 25.98 14.23
C MET A 48 -4.44 24.49 14.06
N VAL A 49 -3.40 23.71 13.78
CA VAL A 49 -3.49 22.25 13.72
C VAL A 49 -3.59 21.71 15.14
N TYR A 50 -4.61 20.90 15.43
CA TYR A 50 -4.91 20.43 16.79
C TYR A 50 -4.78 18.92 16.97
N ASN A 51 -4.91 18.13 15.91
CA ASN A 51 -4.87 16.67 15.97
C ASN A 51 -3.70 16.08 15.19
N ALA A 52 -3.34 14.83 15.54
CA ALA A 52 -2.40 14.04 14.77
C ALA A 52 -2.85 13.92 13.31
N PRO A 53 -1.91 13.83 12.35
CA PRO A 53 -2.22 13.66 10.94
C PRO A 53 -3.08 12.41 10.73
N THR A 54 -4.12 12.54 9.93
CA THR A 54 -4.86 11.38 9.45
C THR A 54 -4.23 10.90 8.15
N TYR A 55 -3.95 9.59 8.10
CA TYR A 55 -3.35 8.95 6.94
C TYR A 55 -4.42 8.22 6.14
N THR A 56 -4.67 8.73 4.94
CA THR A 56 -5.57 8.10 3.99
C THR A 56 -4.92 6.84 3.43
N PRO A 57 -5.59 5.68 3.41
CA PRO A 57 -5.07 4.46 2.80
C PRO A 57 -4.65 4.67 1.33
N VAL A 58 -3.63 3.95 0.91
CA VAL A 58 -3.22 3.87 -0.50
C VAL A 58 -4.18 2.92 -1.21
N THR A 59 -4.72 3.33 -2.36
CA THR A 59 -5.54 2.47 -3.21
C THR A 59 -4.71 1.96 -4.37
N LEU A 60 -4.63 0.64 -4.51
CA LEU A 60 -3.97 -0.05 -5.62
C LEU A 60 -5.04 -0.77 -6.43
N SER A 61 -4.95 -0.68 -7.76
CA SER A 61 -5.80 -1.45 -8.66
C SER A 61 -4.95 -2.33 -9.56
N PHE A 62 -5.25 -3.63 -9.53
CA PHE A 62 -4.58 -4.66 -10.29
C PHE A 62 -5.51 -5.23 -11.36
N TYR A 63 -4.94 -5.59 -12.50
CA TYR A 63 -5.60 -6.47 -13.46
C TYR A 63 -5.64 -7.89 -12.91
N CYS A 64 -6.80 -8.53 -13.06
CA CYS A 64 -6.97 -9.92 -12.67
C CYS A 64 -6.51 -10.87 -13.78
N SER A 65 -5.62 -11.79 -13.45
CA SER A 65 -5.28 -12.92 -14.33
C SER A 65 -6.41 -13.97 -14.36
N GLU A 66 -6.39 -14.89 -15.32
CA GLU A 66 -7.39 -15.98 -15.45
C GLU A 66 -7.52 -16.81 -14.17
N GLY A 67 -6.41 -17.01 -13.44
CA GLY A 67 -6.39 -17.75 -12.18
C GLY A 67 -6.71 -16.92 -10.94
N LEU A 68 -7.00 -15.61 -11.09
CA LEU A 68 -7.17 -14.66 -9.98
C LEU A 68 -6.03 -14.72 -8.96
N LYS A 69 -4.79 -14.91 -9.44
CA LYS A 69 -3.64 -15.12 -8.56
C LYS A 69 -3.35 -13.90 -7.69
N GLU A 70 -3.60 -12.71 -8.23
CA GLU A 70 -3.46 -11.42 -7.53
C GLU A 70 -4.41 -11.39 -6.33
N LYS A 71 -5.67 -11.82 -6.52
CA LYS A 71 -6.65 -11.93 -5.43
C LYS A 71 -6.21 -12.92 -4.37
N GLN A 72 -5.73 -14.09 -4.77
CA GLN A 72 -5.27 -15.14 -3.86
C GLN A 72 -4.08 -14.70 -3.00
N LEU A 73 -3.18 -13.87 -3.56
CA LEU A 73 -2.06 -13.30 -2.82
C LEU A 73 -2.54 -12.42 -1.67
N PHE A 74 -3.39 -11.43 -1.97
CA PHE A 74 -3.89 -10.50 -0.95
C PHE A 74 -4.80 -11.21 0.06
N ASP A 75 -5.60 -12.18 -0.38
CA ASP A 75 -6.43 -12.99 0.54
C ASP A 75 -5.59 -13.80 1.50
N ARG A 76 -4.48 -14.38 1.02
CA ARG A 76 -3.54 -15.08 1.90
C ARG A 76 -2.88 -14.15 2.90
N TRP A 77 -2.49 -12.96 2.47
CA TRP A 77 -1.95 -11.96 3.40
C TRP A 77 -3.00 -11.59 4.45
N ASN A 78 -4.25 -11.38 4.06
CA ASN A 78 -5.34 -11.09 5.01
C ASN A 78 -5.59 -12.25 5.97
N GLU A 79 -5.62 -13.49 5.48
CA GLU A 79 -5.75 -14.72 6.28
C GLU A 79 -4.54 -14.94 7.21
N TYR A 80 -3.37 -14.42 6.85
CA TYR A 80 -2.20 -14.42 7.72
C TYR A 80 -2.35 -13.43 8.88
N ILE A 81 -3.00 -12.28 8.65
CA ILE A 81 -3.30 -11.30 9.71
C ILE A 81 -4.32 -11.87 10.68
N ILE A 82 -5.41 -12.46 10.16
CA ILE A 82 -6.49 -13.05 10.96
C ILE A 82 -6.74 -14.46 10.44
N ASN A 83 -6.35 -15.45 11.24
CA ASN A 83 -6.54 -16.83 10.87
C ASN A 83 -8.00 -17.26 11.11
N SER A 84 -8.79 -17.32 10.04
CA SER A 84 -10.21 -17.70 10.10
C SER A 84 -10.41 -19.17 10.49
N GLN A 85 -9.41 -20.01 10.29
CA GLN A 85 -9.45 -21.45 10.59
C GLN A 85 -9.08 -21.79 12.03
N LYS A 86 -8.33 -20.91 12.71
CA LYS A 86 -7.83 -21.09 14.09
C LYS A 86 -8.40 -20.02 15.03
N GLY A 87 -9.73 -19.90 15.06
CA GLY A 87 -10.41 -19.11 16.08
C GLY A 87 -10.36 -17.60 15.90
N TYR A 88 -9.95 -17.08 14.74
CA TYR A 88 -9.81 -15.66 14.45
C TYR A 88 -8.74 -14.94 15.29
N ASP A 89 -7.71 -15.67 15.69
CA ASP A 89 -6.55 -15.10 16.36
C ASP A 89 -5.83 -14.12 15.42
N VAL A 90 -5.55 -12.92 15.94
CA VAL A 90 -4.83 -11.88 15.21
C VAL A 90 -3.33 -12.10 15.38
N ALA A 91 -2.60 -12.17 14.28
CA ALA A 91 -1.14 -12.26 14.29
C ALA A 91 -0.49 -11.02 14.93
N TYR A 92 0.76 -11.14 15.38
CA TYR A 92 1.46 -9.98 15.93
C TYR A 92 1.73 -8.95 14.84
N TYR A 93 1.61 -7.66 15.21
CA TYR A 93 1.77 -6.54 14.28
C TYR A 93 3.04 -6.64 13.42
N LYS A 94 4.17 -7.02 14.03
CA LYS A 94 5.46 -7.13 13.33
C LYS A 94 5.54 -8.27 12.33
N ASP A 95 4.68 -9.27 12.45
CA ASP A 95 4.76 -10.48 11.63
C ASP A 95 4.08 -10.27 10.28
N TYR A 96 3.09 -9.38 10.19
CA TYR A 96 2.28 -9.17 8.98
C TYR A 96 2.51 -7.83 8.27
N ILE A 97 3.33 -6.94 8.84
CA ILE A 97 3.68 -5.67 8.19
C ILE A 97 4.74 -5.87 7.11
N ALA A 98 4.63 -5.11 6.03
CA ALA A 98 5.63 -5.05 4.97
C ALA A 98 5.84 -3.61 4.51
N ASP A 99 7.02 -3.29 3.98
CA ASP A 99 7.28 -1.98 3.40
C ASP A 99 6.93 -1.98 1.91
N MET A 100 6.29 -0.92 1.44
CA MET A 100 5.87 -0.77 0.05
C MET A 100 6.53 0.45 -0.58
N VAL A 101 7.11 0.26 -1.77
CA VAL A 101 7.79 1.34 -2.49
C VAL A 101 7.05 1.62 -3.79
N VAL A 102 6.62 2.87 -3.95
CA VAL A 102 5.99 3.36 -5.18
C VAL A 102 6.97 4.26 -5.91
N LYS A 103 7.29 3.89 -7.15
CA LYS A 103 8.23 4.61 -8.00
C LYS A 103 7.52 5.15 -9.22
N THR A 104 7.73 6.42 -9.53
CA THR A 104 7.35 6.99 -10.82
C THR A 104 8.56 7.00 -11.74
N LEU A 105 8.33 6.68 -13.01
CA LEU A 105 9.37 6.65 -14.02
C LEU A 105 9.19 7.83 -14.98
N ASP A 106 10.28 8.50 -15.34
CA ASP A 106 10.29 9.47 -16.44
C ASP A 106 10.24 8.75 -17.80
N ARG A 107 10.05 9.50 -18.89
CA ARG A 107 10.00 8.99 -20.27
C ARG A 107 11.28 8.27 -20.70
N THR A 108 12.39 8.52 -20.03
CA THR A 108 13.69 7.86 -20.22
C THR A 108 13.79 6.53 -19.48
N GLY A 109 12.82 6.20 -18.62
CA GLY A 109 12.83 5.02 -17.76
C GLY A 109 13.59 5.21 -16.44
N GLU A 110 14.11 6.41 -16.17
CA GLU A 110 14.75 6.73 -14.90
C GLU A 110 13.72 7.01 -13.80
N ILE A 111 14.07 6.70 -12.54
CA ILE A 111 13.20 6.94 -11.39
C ILE A 111 13.13 8.45 -11.13
N SER A 112 11.94 9.03 -11.27
CA SER A 112 11.69 10.46 -11.08
C SER A 112 11.30 10.79 -9.64
N HIS A 113 10.40 9.99 -9.07
CA HIS A 113 9.99 10.12 -7.67
C HIS A 113 9.84 8.75 -7.02
N GLU A 114 10.28 8.65 -5.78
CA GLU A 114 10.14 7.45 -4.95
C GLU A 114 9.46 7.81 -3.62
N VAL A 115 8.40 7.07 -3.31
CA VAL A 115 7.68 7.15 -2.04
C VAL A 115 7.74 5.80 -1.37
N ILE A 116 8.28 5.77 -0.16
CA ILE A 116 8.41 4.57 0.65
C ILE A 116 7.35 4.64 1.74
N TYR A 117 6.41 3.70 1.72
CA TYR A 117 5.41 3.53 2.77
C TYR A 117 5.90 2.46 3.74
N ARG A 118 5.93 2.82 5.03
CA ARG A 118 6.41 1.93 6.11
C ARG A 118 5.26 1.28 6.84
N GLU A 119 5.51 0.03 7.26
CA GLU A 119 4.58 -0.76 8.08
C GLU A 119 3.21 -0.92 7.42
N CYS A 120 3.20 -1.33 6.16
CA CYS A 120 2.00 -1.48 5.35
C CYS A 120 1.33 -2.84 5.51
N TYR A 121 0.00 -2.87 5.38
CA TYR A 121 -0.79 -4.09 5.32
C TYR A 121 -2.12 -3.86 4.57
N PRO A 122 -2.70 -4.91 3.94
CA PRO A 122 -3.98 -4.80 3.25
C PRO A 122 -5.12 -4.68 4.27
N LYS A 123 -5.80 -3.54 4.26
CA LYS A 123 -6.95 -3.27 5.14
C LYS A 123 -8.25 -3.74 4.48
N THR A 124 -8.42 -3.43 3.21
CA THR A 124 -9.63 -3.77 2.45
C THR A 124 -9.22 -4.39 1.13
N ILE A 125 -9.78 -5.55 0.81
CA ILE A 125 -9.65 -6.19 -0.50
C ILE A 125 -11.05 -6.20 -1.11
N SER A 126 -11.25 -5.44 -2.19
CA SER A 126 -12.56 -5.33 -2.83
C SER A 126 -12.98 -6.63 -3.53
N ALA A 127 -14.29 -6.81 -3.69
CA ALA A 127 -14.82 -7.89 -4.51
C ALA A 127 -14.44 -7.69 -5.99
N VAL A 128 -14.10 -8.79 -6.67
CA VAL A 128 -13.92 -8.79 -8.12
C VAL A 128 -15.28 -9.05 -8.75
N GLU A 129 -15.83 -8.05 -9.43
CA GLU A 129 -17.13 -8.14 -10.10
C GLU A 129 -17.01 -8.95 -11.39
N LEU A 130 -17.71 -10.09 -11.47
CA LEU A 130 -17.75 -10.95 -12.65
C LEU A 130 -19.15 -10.88 -13.27
N ASN A 131 -19.29 -10.15 -14.38
CA ASN A 131 -20.56 -9.94 -15.05
C ASN A 131 -20.53 -10.46 -16.50
N HIS A 132 -21.44 -11.37 -16.83
CA HIS A 132 -21.57 -11.95 -18.17
C HIS A 132 -22.18 -10.98 -19.20
N ASN A 133 -22.77 -9.87 -18.75
CA ASN A 133 -23.38 -8.87 -19.62
C ASN A 133 -22.36 -7.88 -20.20
N THR A 134 -21.17 -7.77 -19.60
CA THR A 134 -20.12 -6.84 -20.01
C THR A 134 -19.06 -7.57 -20.82
N THR A 135 -19.03 -7.34 -22.14
CA THR A 135 -18.05 -7.96 -23.06
C THR A 135 -16.74 -7.18 -23.19
N ASN A 136 -16.70 -5.90 -22.76
CA ASN A 136 -15.56 -5.00 -22.98
C ASN A 136 -14.88 -4.54 -21.68
N ALA A 137 -15.14 -5.21 -20.55
CA ALA A 137 -14.54 -4.87 -19.26
C ALA A 137 -13.66 -6.00 -18.76
N THR A 138 -12.38 -5.71 -18.50
CA THR A 138 -11.47 -6.65 -17.84
C THR A 138 -11.73 -6.63 -16.34
N ALA A 139 -11.67 -7.80 -15.70
CA ALA A 139 -11.79 -7.91 -14.25
C ALA A 139 -10.64 -7.15 -13.55
N ARG A 140 -10.99 -6.35 -12.55
CA ARG A 140 -10.05 -5.54 -11.76
C ARG A 140 -10.21 -5.86 -10.28
N LEU A 141 -9.09 -5.84 -9.58
CA LEU A 141 -9.02 -5.99 -8.14
C LEU A 141 -8.53 -4.67 -7.53
N THR A 142 -9.33 -4.10 -6.63
CA THR A 142 -8.92 -2.94 -5.84
C THR A 142 -8.53 -3.38 -4.44
N VAL A 143 -7.37 -2.91 -3.97
CA VAL A 143 -6.83 -3.17 -2.64
C VAL A 143 -6.50 -1.85 -1.97
N GLU A 144 -6.99 -1.67 -0.75
CA GLU A 144 -6.65 -0.55 0.11
C GLU A 144 -5.59 -0.97 1.13
N MET A 145 -4.42 -0.36 1.01
CA MET A 145 -3.28 -0.59 1.89
C MET A 145 -3.24 0.49 2.96
N GLN A 146 -3.28 0.08 4.22
CA GLN A 146 -3.00 0.96 5.34
C GLN A 146 -1.48 0.99 5.57
N TYR A 147 -0.97 2.15 5.96
CA TYR A 147 0.43 2.35 6.34
C TYR A 147 0.50 3.24 7.59
N SER A 148 1.68 3.29 8.19
CA SER A 148 1.97 4.07 9.41
C SER A 148 2.47 5.47 9.07
N TYR A 149 3.48 5.58 8.19
CA TYR A 149 4.01 6.85 7.67
C TYR A 149 4.69 6.61 6.31
N TRP A 150 4.98 7.69 5.58
CA TRP A 150 5.75 7.63 4.34
C TRP A 150 6.97 8.54 4.36
N GLU A 151 7.95 8.17 3.55
CA GLU A 151 9.17 8.93 3.27
C GLU A 151 9.22 9.19 1.77
N THR A 152 9.61 10.39 1.36
CA THR A 152 9.75 10.75 -0.07
C THR A 152 11.21 11.08 -0.39
N SER A 153 11.74 10.47 -1.45
CA SER A 153 13.05 10.80 -2.00
C SER A 153 13.03 12.26 -2.49
N GLY A 154 13.68 13.16 -1.75
CA GLY A 154 13.68 14.61 -2.03
C GLY A 154 13.33 15.49 -0.82
N MET A 155 12.72 14.92 0.22
CA MET A 155 12.47 15.65 1.48
C MET A 155 13.72 15.80 2.36
N GLU A 156 14.84 15.12 2.06
CA GLU A 156 16.08 15.25 2.87
C GLU A 156 16.60 16.69 2.94
N ASN A 157 16.27 17.50 1.93
CA ASN A 157 16.79 18.85 1.79
C ASN A 157 15.89 19.94 2.40
N LEU A 158 14.69 19.60 2.84
CA LEU A 158 13.80 20.53 3.52
C LEU A 158 14.26 20.69 4.97
N PRO A 159 14.45 21.93 5.46
CA PRO A 159 14.74 22.15 6.86
C PRO A 159 13.52 21.69 7.67
N ASP A 160 13.73 20.79 8.62
CA ASP A 160 12.78 20.54 9.70
C ASP A 160 12.42 21.88 10.38
N SER A 161 11.28 21.96 11.05
CA SER A 161 10.93 23.05 11.96
C SER A 161 12.01 23.32 13.03
N GLU A 162 12.91 22.36 13.28
CA GLU A 162 14.13 22.50 14.10
C GLU A 162 15.44 22.72 13.32
N GLY A 163 15.41 22.93 12.01
CA GLY A 163 16.60 23.22 11.19
C GLY A 163 17.56 22.03 10.98
N LYS A 164 17.15 20.80 11.30
CA LYS A 164 17.96 19.60 11.05
C LYS A 164 17.72 19.09 9.63
N LYS A 165 18.78 19.03 8.82
CA LYS A 165 18.78 18.32 7.54
C LYS A 165 18.85 16.82 7.82
N TYR A 166 17.99 16.02 7.21
CA TYR A 166 18.17 14.56 7.23
C TYR A 166 19.44 14.27 6.44
N GLY A 167 20.47 13.79 7.13
CA GLY A 167 21.78 13.58 6.57
C GLY A 167 21.73 12.61 5.39
N ASN A 168 22.19 13.08 4.25
CA ASN A 168 22.58 12.30 3.08
C ASN A 168 23.44 11.12 3.52
N LYS A 169 22.85 9.92 3.62
CA LYS A 169 23.61 8.67 3.70
C LYS A 169 23.88 8.20 2.29
N GLY A 170 24.86 8.84 1.66
CA GLY A 170 25.48 8.31 0.46
C GLY A 170 25.96 6.88 0.68
N ASN A 171 25.66 6.02 -0.29
CA ASN A 171 26.31 4.75 -0.60
C ASN A 171 26.84 3.92 0.59
N LEU A 172 26.03 2.97 1.05
CA LEU A 172 26.56 1.71 1.56
C LEU A 172 25.77 0.57 0.94
N PHE A 173 26.17 0.11 -0.24
CA PHE A 173 26.34 -1.32 -0.55
C PHE A 173 27.35 -1.42 -1.72
N LYS A 174 28.55 -1.90 -1.40
CA LYS A 174 29.44 -2.60 -2.31
C LYS A 174 29.08 -4.08 -2.24
#